data_AF-A0A525BWQ4-F1
#
_entry.id   AF-A0A525BWQ4-F1
#
_cell.length_a   1.000
_cell.length_b   1.000
_cell.length_c   1.000
_cell.angle_alpha   90.00
_cell.angle_beta   90.00
_cell.angle_gamma   90.00
#
_symmetry.space_group_name_H-M   'P 1'
#
loop_
_entity.id
_entity.type
_entity.pdbx_description
1 polymer ?
#
loop_
_entity_poly.entity_id
_entity_poly.type
_entity_poly.pdbx_seq_one_letter_code
_entity_poly.pdbx_strand_id
1 'polypeptide(L)'
;FRTALRMTAEVFHNLKTVLKNKGYSTSVGDEGGFAPNLKSNEEAVETILEAISLAGYKAGQDIWIALDPAASEFYQADKKKYVFKKSDGRELSSEQMADYWAEWAKKYPIISIEDGMDENDWEGWKYLTEKIGKTVQLVGDDLFVTNTKRLSTGIEKGIANSILIKVNQIGTLTETFEAVEMAKRAGYTAIVSHRSGETEDAFIADLVVGLGTGQIKTGSMCRSDRLAKYNQLLRIEEILDESAEYPGMSAFYSINR
;
A
#
# COMPACT_ATOMS: atom_id res chain seq x y z
N PHE A 1 15.47 -7.64 6.55
CA PHE A 1 15.03 -6.24 6.33
C PHE A 1 16.09 -5.39 5.62
N ARG A 2 17.33 -5.29 6.12
CA ARG A 2 18.42 -4.46 5.54
C ARG A 2 18.56 -4.56 4.02
N THR A 3 18.54 -5.77 3.47
CA THR A 3 18.63 -6.00 2.02
C THR A 3 17.44 -5.41 1.27
N ALA A 4 16.21 -5.63 1.75
CA ALA A 4 15.01 -5.08 1.13
C ALA A 4 15.03 -3.54 1.13
N LEU A 5 15.45 -2.92 2.24
CA LEU A 5 15.58 -1.47 2.33
C LEU A 5 16.60 -0.93 1.31
N ARG A 6 17.75 -1.60 1.15
CA ARG A 6 18.76 -1.24 0.15
C ARG A 6 18.20 -1.33 -1.27
N MET A 7 17.50 -2.40 -1.60
CA MET A 7 16.88 -2.57 -2.93
C MET A 7 15.91 -1.42 -3.22
N THR A 8 15.04 -1.08 -2.27
CA THR A 8 14.10 0.06 -2.40
C THR A 8 14.83 1.40 -2.57
N ALA A 9 15.92 1.64 -1.84
CA ALA A 9 16.74 2.86 -2.00
C ALA A 9 17.35 2.97 -3.40
N GLU A 10 17.91 1.88 -3.92
CA GLU A 10 18.50 1.83 -5.26
C GLU A 10 17.46 2.07 -6.35
N VAL A 11 16.25 1.48 -6.23
CA VAL A 11 15.12 1.74 -7.15
C VAL A 11 14.69 3.20 -7.07
N PHE A 12 14.58 3.80 -5.88
CA PHE A 12 14.21 5.21 -5.71
C PHE A 12 15.20 6.16 -6.41
N HIS A 13 16.51 5.92 -6.26
CA HIS A 13 17.52 6.74 -6.91
C HIS A 13 17.58 6.53 -8.42
N ASN A 14 17.35 5.31 -8.91
CA ASN A 14 17.22 5.06 -10.35
C ASN A 14 15.96 5.70 -10.93
N LEU A 15 14.84 5.67 -10.22
CA LEU A 15 13.61 6.36 -10.62
C LEU A 15 13.85 7.86 -10.81
N LYS A 16 14.62 8.49 -9.90
CA LYS A 16 15.03 9.90 -10.05
C LYS A 16 15.77 10.14 -11.37
N THR A 17 16.66 9.23 -11.75
CA THR A 17 17.41 9.31 -13.02
C THR A 17 16.49 9.14 -14.23
N VAL A 18 15.60 8.14 -14.21
CA VAL A 18 14.63 7.90 -15.28
C VAL A 18 13.74 9.14 -15.48
N LEU A 19 13.21 9.72 -14.40
CA LEU A 19 12.38 10.92 -14.45
C LEU A 19 13.14 12.12 -15.05
N LYS A 20 14.39 12.36 -14.62
CA LYS A 20 15.24 13.43 -15.18
C LYS A 20 15.49 13.24 -16.68
N ASN A 21 15.78 12.02 -17.11
CA ASN A 21 16.04 11.73 -18.52
C ASN A 21 14.80 11.93 -19.39
N LYS A 22 13.60 11.71 -18.83
CA LYS A 22 12.31 12.01 -19.47
C LYS A 22 11.89 13.49 -19.36
N GLY A 23 12.67 14.33 -18.68
CA GLY A 23 12.39 15.76 -18.51
C GLY A 23 11.35 16.08 -17.43
N TYR A 24 11.03 15.13 -16.55
CA TYR A 24 10.08 15.34 -15.45
C TYR A 24 10.72 15.96 -14.21
N SER A 25 9.89 16.63 -13.40
CA SER A 25 10.30 17.15 -12.09
C SER A 25 10.68 16.00 -11.16
N THR A 26 11.73 16.20 -10.36
CA THR A 26 12.13 15.29 -9.27
C THR A 26 11.99 15.93 -7.89
N SER A 27 11.13 16.92 -7.75
CA SER A 27 10.71 17.42 -6.44
C SER A 27 9.93 16.34 -5.70
N VAL A 28 10.04 16.35 -4.37
CA VAL A 28 9.40 15.36 -3.51
C VAL A 28 8.20 15.96 -2.77
N GLY A 29 7.17 15.15 -2.56
CA GLY A 29 5.99 15.49 -1.75
C GLY A 29 6.22 15.29 -0.24
N ASP A 30 5.11 15.25 0.51
CA ASP A 30 5.13 15.11 1.96
C ASP A 30 5.64 13.73 2.41
N GLU A 31 5.29 12.68 1.68
CA GLU A 31 5.75 11.31 1.93
C GLU A 31 7.13 11.02 1.33
N GLY A 32 7.76 12.01 0.68
CA GLY A 32 9.07 11.87 0.05
C GLY A 32 9.06 11.16 -1.32
N GLY A 33 7.89 10.87 -1.87
CA GLY A 33 7.73 10.36 -3.23
C GLY A 33 7.88 11.46 -4.28
N PHE A 34 8.15 11.10 -5.54
CA PHE A 34 8.10 12.04 -6.65
C PHE A 34 6.66 12.24 -7.13
N ALA A 35 6.31 13.47 -7.51
CA ALA A 35 5.01 13.81 -8.10
C ALA A 35 5.17 14.44 -9.51
N PRO A 36 5.70 13.68 -10.50
CA PRO A 36 5.85 14.17 -11.86
C PRO A 36 4.50 14.33 -12.57
N ASN A 37 4.40 15.28 -13.49
CA ASN A 37 3.22 15.47 -14.32
C ASN A 37 3.23 14.51 -15.52
N LEU A 38 2.89 13.25 -15.26
CA LEU A 38 2.87 12.17 -16.24
C LEU A 38 1.66 12.29 -17.18
N LYS A 39 1.76 11.61 -18.32
CA LYS A 39 0.75 11.60 -19.40
C LYS A 39 -0.40 10.63 -19.12
N SER A 40 -0.16 9.58 -18.34
CA SER A 40 -1.17 8.58 -17.98
C SER A 40 -0.80 7.80 -16.72
N ASN A 41 -1.79 7.09 -16.16
CA ASN A 41 -1.56 6.17 -15.05
C ASN A 41 -0.60 5.03 -15.45
N GLU A 42 -0.70 4.53 -16.68
CA GLU A 42 0.19 3.49 -17.21
C GLU A 42 1.64 3.96 -17.29
N GLU A 43 1.89 5.22 -17.68
CA GLU A 43 3.25 5.76 -17.72
C GLU A 43 3.90 5.76 -16.33
N ALA A 44 3.11 5.95 -15.26
CA ALA A 44 3.61 5.89 -13.89
C ALA A 44 4.15 4.49 -13.56
N VAL A 45 3.36 3.45 -13.83
CA VAL A 45 3.75 2.06 -13.59
C VAL A 45 4.95 1.68 -14.46
N GLU A 46 4.92 2.01 -15.75
CA GLU A 46 6.00 1.68 -16.68
C GLU A 46 7.33 2.38 -16.31
N THR A 47 7.26 3.62 -15.82
CA THR A 47 8.43 4.34 -15.34
C THR A 47 9.02 3.71 -14.07
N ILE A 48 8.19 3.19 -13.17
CA ILE A 48 8.66 2.43 -12.00
C ILE A 48 9.30 1.11 -12.43
N LEU A 49 8.70 0.38 -13.38
CA LEU A 49 9.25 -0.87 -13.91
C LEU A 49 10.61 -0.65 -14.59
N GLU A 50 10.75 0.45 -15.35
CA GLU A 50 12.03 0.87 -15.93
C GLU A 50 13.09 1.12 -14.84
N ALA A 51 12.72 1.81 -13.75
CA ALA A 51 13.60 2.07 -12.63
C ALA A 51 14.03 0.79 -11.88
N ILE A 52 13.11 -0.16 -11.70
CA ILE A 52 13.40 -1.48 -11.12
C ILE A 52 14.44 -2.22 -11.97
N SER A 53 14.22 -2.26 -13.29
CA SER A 53 15.15 -2.90 -14.22
C SER A 53 16.51 -2.21 -14.24
N LEU A 54 16.54 -0.87 -14.22
CA LEU A 54 17.79 -0.10 -14.22
C LEU A 54 18.60 -0.32 -12.94
N ALA A 55 17.93 -0.54 -11.81
CA ALA A 55 18.55 -0.90 -10.54
C ALA A 55 19.07 -2.36 -10.50
N GLY A 56 18.82 -3.17 -11.54
CA GLY A 56 19.30 -4.54 -11.63
C GLY A 56 18.39 -5.58 -10.97
N TYR A 57 17.15 -5.22 -10.65
CA TYR A 57 16.17 -6.09 -9.99
C TYR A 57 15.09 -6.59 -10.97
N LYS A 58 14.48 -7.72 -10.65
CA LYS A 58 13.37 -8.31 -11.41
C LYS A 58 12.03 -7.94 -10.78
N ALA A 59 11.20 -7.20 -11.53
CA ALA A 59 9.83 -6.93 -11.11
C ALA A 59 9.01 -8.23 -11.06
N GLY A 60 8.19 -8.40 -10.01
CA GLY A 60 7.45 -9.63 -9.77
C GLY A 60 8.27 -10.78 -9.20
N GLN A 61 9.51 -10.54 -8.79
CA GLN A 61 10.34 -11.51 -8.05
C GLN A 61 11.03 -10.80 -6.88
N ASP A 62 11.87 -9.81 -7.21
CA ASP A 62 12.65 -9.05 -6.25
C ASP A 62 11.87 -7.86 -5.69
N ILE A 63 11.10 -7.18 -6.56
CA ILE A 63 10.29 -6.00 -6.22
C ILE A 63 8.89 -6.16 -6.83
N TRP A 64 7.88 -5.86 -6.04
CA TRP A 64 6.47 -5.86 -6.44
C TRP A 64 5.87 -4.46 -6.36
N ILE A 65 4.76 -4.23 -7.05
CA ILE A 65 4.04 -2.96 -7.02
C ILE A 65 2.85 -3.06 -6.06
N ALA A 66 2.75 -2.08 -5.16
CA ALA A 66 1.56 -1.81 -4.37
C ALA A 66 0.97 -0.48 -4.82
N LEU A 67 -0.35 -0.42 -4.98
CA LEU A 67 -1.07 0.77 -5.43
C LEU A 67 -1.99 1.28 -4.34
N ASP A 68 -2.13 2.59 -4.28
CA ASP A 68 -3.13 3.30 -3.47
C ASP A 68 -3.79 4.34 -4.39
N PRO A 69 -4.87 3.95 -5.11
CA PRO A 69 -5.59 4.85 -5.99
C PRO A 69 -6.47 5.86 -5.24
N ALA A 70 -6.79 5.62 -3.96
CA ALA A 70 -7.74 6.38 -3.16
C ALA A 70 -9.07 6.64 -3.92
N ALA A 71 -9.76 5.56 -4.30
CA ALA A 71 -10.85 5.63 -5.28
C ALA A 71 -12.04 6.51 -4.88
N SER A 72 -12.25 6.72 -3.58
CA SER A 72 -13.21 7.68 -3.04
C SER A 72 -12.99 9.11 -3.59
N GLU A 73 -11.74 9.51 -3.85
CA GLU A 73 -11.37 10.85 -4.33
C GLU A 73 -11.83 11.13 -5.78
N PHE A 74 -12.11 10.07 -6.55
CA PHE A 74 -12.60 10.20 -7.92
C PHE A 74 -13.95 9.51 -8.15
N TYR A 75 -14.59 9.02 -7.10
CA TYR A 75 -15.97 8.57 -7.14
C TYR A 75 -16.95 9.75 -7.09
N GLN A 76 -17.96 9.73 -7.95
CA GLN A 76 -19.04 10.71 -8.01
C GLN A 76 -20.34 10.07 -7.57
N ALA A 77 -20.73 10.31 -6.32
CA ALA A 77 -21.91 9.71 -5.69
C ALA A 77 -23.23 10.08 -6.39
N ASP A 78 -23.32 11.27 -6.97
CA ASP A 78 -24.46 11.73 -7.77
C ASP A 78 -24.65 10.91 -9.05
N LYS A 79 -23.54 10.50 -9.68
CA LYS A 79 -23.54 9.65 -10.87
C LYS A 79 -23.47 8.15 -10.57
N LYS A 80 -23.04 7.79 -9.36
CA LYS A 80 -22.62 6.43 -8.97
C LYS A 80 -21.55 5.86 -9.90
N LYS A 81 -20.53 6.68 -10.19
CA LYS A 81 -19.43 6.32 -11.11
C LYS A 81 -18.08 6.82 -10.62
N TYR A 82 -17.05 6.08 -10.97
CA TYR A 82 -15.66 6.47 -10.86
C TYR A 82 -15.25 7.27 -12.10
N VAL A 83 -14.76 8.50 -11.93
CA VAL A 83 -14.50 9.42 -13.05
C VAL A 83 -13.05 9.87 -13.10
N PHE A 84 -12.34 9.48 -14.15
CA PHE A 84 -10.90 9.65 -14.32
C PHE A 84 -10.55 11.05 -14.86
N LYS A 85 -11.07 12.11 -14.20
CA LYS A 85 -10.97 13.50 -14.65
C LYS A 85 -9.54 13.97 -14.91
N LYS A 86 -8.58 13.48 -14.12
CA LYS A 86 -7.15 13.84 -14.22
C LYS A 86 -6.36 12.97 -15.20
N SER A 87 -7.01 12.01 -15.86
CA SER A 87 -6.40 11.12 -16.86
C SER A 87 -7.16 11.22 -18.19
N ASP A 88 -7.91 10.20 -18.59
CA ASP A 88 -8.55 10.11 -19.90
C ASP A 88 -10.07 10.40 -19.88
N GLY A 89 -10.60 10.79 -18.71
CA GLY A 89 -11.99 11.18 -18.55
C GLY A 89 -12.98 10.02 -18.59
N ARG A 90 -12.54 8.75 -18.59
CA ARG A 90 -13.47 7.61 -18.56
C ARG A 90 -14.33 7.63 -17.29
N GLU A 91 -15.57 7.16 -17.45
CA GLU A 91 -16.48 6.94 -16.33
C GLU A 91 -16.75 5.44 -16.20
N LEU A 92 -16.48 4.86 -15.04
CA LEU A 92 -16.66 3.44 -14.77
C LEU A 92 -17.74 3.24 -13.70
N SER A 93 -18.61 2.23 -13.89
CA SER A 93 -19.44 1.69 -12.80
C SER A 93 -18.56 0.94 -11.78
N SER A 94 -19.13 0.56 -10.64
CA SER A 94 -18.46 -0.28 -9.63
C SER A 94 -17.90 -1.58 -10.21
N GLU A 95 -18.69 -2.29 -11.01
CA GLU A 95 -18.24 -3.53 -11.68
C GLU A 95 -17.09 -3.26 -12.64
N GLN A 96 -17.20 -2.21 -13.46
CA GLN A 96 -16.15 -1.83 -14.42
C GLN A 96 -14.86 -1.37 -13.73
N MET A 97 -14.96 -0.72 -12.57
CA MET A 97 -13.81 -0.30 -11.77
C MET A 97 -13.08 -1.51 -11.17
N ALA A 98 -13.81 -2.49 -10.67
CA ALA A 98 -13.23 -3.73 -10.20
C ALA A 98 -12.60 -4.56 -11.33
N ASP A 99 -13.26 -4.63 -12.49
CA ASP A 99 -12.72 -5.28 -13.69
C ASP A 99 -11.43 -4.58 -14.15
N TYR A 100 -11.37 -3.25 -14.11
CA TYR A 100 -10.17 -2.48 -14.42
C TYR A 100 -8.98 -2.87 -13.52
N TRP A 101 -9.19 -3.00 -12.21
CA TRP A 101 -8.13 -3.47 -11.30
C TRP A 101 -7.73 -4.92 -11.56
N ALA A 102 -8.69 -5.78 -11.89
CA ALA A 102 -8.41 -7.16 -12.24
C ALA A 102 -7.57 -7.29 -13.52
N GLU A 103 -7.79 -6.43 -14.50
CA GLU A 103 -6.96 -6.35 -15.71
C GLU A 103 -5.55 -5.83 -15.39
N TRP A 104 -5.44 -4.79 -14.56
CA TRP A 104 -4.16 -4.24 -14.12
C TRP A 104 -3.32 -5.28 -13.37
N ALA A 105 -3.91 -6.03 -12.44
CA ALA A 105 -3.24 -7.07 -11.70
C ALA A 105 -2.73 -8.24 -12.56
N LYS A 106 -3.34 -8.46 -13.74
CA LYS A 106 -2.83 -9.42 -14.73
C LYS A 106 -1.69 -8.85 -15.58
N LYS A 107 -1.77 -7.55 -15.90
CA LYS A 107 -0.83 -6.87 -16.79
C LYS A 107 0.50 -6.52 -16.10
N TYR A 108 0.44 -6.16 -14.82
CA TYR A 108 1.58 -5.65 -14.06
C TYR A 108 1.84 -6.51 -12.81
N PRO A 109 3.06 -6.51 -12.25
CA PRO A 109 3.41 -7.25 -11.04
C PRO A 109 2.86 -6.54 -9.79
N ILE A 110 1.54 -6.36 -9.75
CA ILE A 110 0.82 -5.80 -8.61
C ILE A 110 0.63 -6.92 -7.59
N ILE A 111 0.92 -6.61 -6.33
CA ILE A 111 0.71 -7.52 -5.19
C ILE A 111 -0.35 -6.98 -4.22
N SER A 112 -0.56 -5.68 -4.19
CA SER A 112 -1.46 -5.01 -3.25
C SER A 112 -2.15 -3.81 -3.89
N ILE A 113 -3.44 -3.64 -3.59
CA ILE A 113 -4.25 -2.47 -3.95
C ILE A 113 -4.97 -2.01 -2.70
N GLU A 114 -4.66 -0.79 -2.26
CA GLU A 114 -5.33 -0.07 -1.19
C GLU A 114 -6.43 0.80 -1.79
N ASP A 115 -7.60 0.86 -1.15
CA ASP A 115 -8.73 1.72 -1.54
C ASP A 115 -9.03 1.75 -3.05
N GLY A 116 -9.12 0.55 -3.64
CA GLY A 116 -9.47 0.37 -5.05
C GLY A 116 -10.92 0.74 -5.40
N MET A 117 -11.79 0.80 -4.40
CA MET A 117 -13.21 1.18 -4.53
C MET A 117 -13.54 2.26 -3.51
N ASP A 118 -14.62 3.01 -3.74
CA ASP A 118 -15.11 4.05 -2.81
C ASP A 118 -15.40 3.46 -1.42
N GLU A 119 -15.14 4.24 -0.37
CA GLU A 119 -15.31 3.83 1.04
C GLU A 119 -16.75 3.40 1.41
N ASN A 120 -17.75 3.78 0.61
CA ASN A 120 -19.16 3.42 0.78
C ASN A 120 -19.67 2.45 -0.30
N ASP A 121 -18.85 2.05 -1.27
CA ASP A 121 -19.21 1.09 -2.32
C ASP A 121 -18.92 -0.36 -1.89
N TRP A 122 -19.62 -0.82 -0.84
CA TRP A 122 -19.45 -2.15 -0.26
C TRP A 122 -19.72 -3.29 -1.26
N GLU A 123 -20.64 -3.09 -2.22
CA GLU A 123 -20.93 -4.07 -3.26
C GLU A 123 -19.80 -4.13 -4.30
N GLY A 124 -19.26 -2.98 -4.71
CA GLY A 124 -18.08 -2.92 -5.56
C GLY A 124 -16.84 -3.56 -4.91
N TRP A 125 -16.60 -3.28 -3.63
CA TRP A 125 -15.56 -3.93 -2.84
C TRP A 125 -15.72 -5.45 -2.78
N LYS A 126 -16.95 -5.94 -2.59
CA LYS A 126 -17.24 -7.37 -2.58
C LYS A 126 -16.93 -8.00 -3.93
N TYR A 127 -17.42 -7.39 -5.02
CA TYR A 127 -17.17 -7.88 -6.37
C TYR A 127 -15.66 -7.90 -6.70
N LEU A 128 -14.90 -6.86 -6.31
CA LEU A 128 -13.43 -6.83 -6.43
C LEU A 128 -12.76 -7.96 -5.63
N THR A 129 -13.22 -8.20 -4.40
CA THR A 129 -12.69 -9.25 -3.52
C THR A 129 -12.92 -10.64 -4.10
N GLU A 130 -14.11 -10.90 -4.64
CA GLU A 130 -14.44 -12.16 -5.32
C GLU A 130 -13.59 -12.37 -6.58
N LYS A 131 -13.28 -11.29 -7.32
CA LYS A 131 -12.50 -11.31 -8.56
C LYS A 131 -11.02 -11.61 -8.36
N ILE A 132 -10.35 -10.89 -7.45
CA ILE A 132 -8.88 -10.94 -7.31
C ILE A 132 -8.36 -11.07 -5.88
N GLY A 133 -9.23 -11.06 -4.86
CA GLY A 133 -8.83 -11.12 -3.45
C GLY A 133 -8.11 -12.41 -3.03
N LYS A 134 -8.06 -13.43 -3.90
CA LYS A 134 -7.25 -14.64 -3.69
C LYS A 134 -5.80 -14.48 -4.15
N THR A 135 -5.48 -13.51 -5.00
CA THR A 135 -4.16 -13.36 -5.64
C THR A 135 -3.54 -11.97 -5.45
N VAL A 136 -4.35 -11.00 -4.99
CA VAL A 136 -3.97 -9.62 -4.74
C VAL A 136 -4.46 -9.22 -3.36
N GLN A 137 -3.58 -8.60 -2.57
CA GLN A 137 -3.95 -8.03 -1.29
C GLN A 137 -4.83 -6.79 -1.52
N LEU A 138 -5.99 -6.74 -0.88
CA LEU A 138 -6.95 -5.65 -0.97
C LEU A 138 -7.01 -4.98 0.40
N VAL A 139 -6.47 -3.76 0.49
CA VAL A 139 -6.29 -3.03 1.74
C VAL A 139 -7.39 -1.98 1.87
N GLY A 140 -8.18 -2.06 2.94
CA GLY A 140 -9.10 -0.97 3.29
C GLY A 140 -8.41 0.05 4.20
N ASP A 141 -8.25 1.28 3.72
CA ASP A 141 -7.86 2.45 4.54
C ASP A 141 -9.11 3.26 4.89
N ASP A 142 -9.65 4.05 3.96
CA ASP A 142 -10.91 4.80 4.16
C ASP A 142 -12.11 3.84 4.29
N LEU A 143 -12.04 2.65 3.70
CA LEU A 143 -13.07 1.63 3.88
C LEU A 143 -13.26 1.25 5.36
N PHE A 144 -12.18 1.17 6.15
CA PHE A 144 -12.24 0.70 7.54
C PHE A 144 -11.93 1.79 8.57
N VAL A 145 -11.16 2.83 8.23
CA VAL A 145 -10.72 3.94 9.09
C VAL A 145 -10.19 3.49 10.46
N THR A 146 -9.44 2.38 10.47
CA THR A 146 -8.98 1.71 11.71
C THR A 146 -10.11 1.40 12.71
N ASN A 147 -11.37 1.30 12.26
CA ASN A 147 -12.55 1.10 13.10
C ASN A 147 -12.96 -0.37 13.15
N THR A 148 -12.90 -0.97 14.34
CA THR A 148 -13.19 -2.40 14.56
C THR A 148 -14.61 -2.82 14.18
N LYS A 149 -15.61 -1.92 14.24
CA LYS A 149 -16.98 -2.24 13.81
C LYS A 149 -17.09 -2.34 12.29
N ARG A 150 -16.45 -1.40 11.57
CA ARG A 150 -16.39 -1.45 10.10
C ARG A 150 -15.57 -2.66 9.63
N LEU A 151 -14.44 -2.93 10.29
CA LEU A 151 -13.65 -4.13 10.03
C LEU A 151 -14.45 -5.42 10.24
N SER A 152 -15.17 -5.56 11.37
CA SER A 152 -16.04 -6.73 11.63
C SER A 152 -17.07 -6.91 10.50
N THR A 153 -17.70 -5.81 10.06
CA THR A 153 -18.66 -5.85 8.96
C THR A 153 -18.00 -6.29 7.65
N GLY A 154 -16.78 -5.83 7.37
CA GLY A 154 -15.99 -6.26 6.21
C GLY A 154 -15.68 -7.76 6.23
N ILE A 155 -15.21 -8.25 7.37
CA ILE A 155 -14.92 -9.67 7.61
C ILE A 155 -16.16 -10.53 7.39
N GLU A 156 -17.29 -10.17 8.02
CA GLU A 156 -18.55 -10.90 7.90
C GLU A 156 -19.08 -10.98 6.46
N LYS A 157 -18.83 -9.93 5.66
CA LYS A 157 -19.26 -9.85 4.26
C LYS A 157 -18.24 -10.40 3.27
N GLY A 158 -17.05 -10.80 3.71
CA GLY A 158 -15.95 -11.24 2.85
C GLY A 158 -15.43 -10.10 1.95
N ILE A 159 -15.27 -8.90 2.51
CA ILE A 159 -14.85 -7.70 1.80
C ILE A 159 -13.41 -7.33 2.19
N ALA A 160 -12.56 -7.16 1.17
CA ALA A 160 -11.12 -6.97 1.31
C ALA A 160 -10.44 -8.18 1.94
N ASN A 161 -9.13 -8.08 2.18
CA ASN A 161 -8.36 -9.11 2.89
C ASN A 161 -7.19 -8.51 3.69
N SER A 162 -7.21 -7.19 3.88
CA SER A 162 -6.21 -6.43 4.60
C SER A 162 -6.81 -5.12 5.12
N ILE A 163 -6.27 -4.62 6.22
CA ILE A 163 -6.61 -3.32 6.80
C ILE A 163 -5.36 -2.47 6.97
N LEU A 164 -5.46 -1.17 6.68
CA LEU A 164 -4.45 -0.19 7.04
C LEU A 164 -4.68 0.30 8.48
N ILE A 165 -3.64 0.26 9.30
CA ILE A 165 -3.69 0.61 10.72
C ILE A 165 -3.00 1.96 10.93
N LYS A 166 -3.79 2.98 11.28
CA LYS A 166 -3.29 4.30 11.67
C LYS A 166 -3.58 4.52 13.16
N VAL A 167 -2.53 4.47 13.99
CA VAL A 167 -2.64 4.50 15.46
C VAL A 167 -3.48 5.69 15.96
N ASN A 168 -3.29 6.88 15.37
CA ASN A 168 -4.00 8.08 15.77
C ASN A 168 -5.43 8.19 15.20
N GLN A 169 -5.86 7.33 14.27
CA GLN A 169 -7.26 7.25 13.85
C GLN A 169 -8.13 6.57 14.90
N ILE A 170 -7.59 5.54 15.57
CA ILE A 170 -8.32 4.80 16.61
C ILE A 170 -8.10 5.36 18.01
N GLY A 171 -6.93 5.97 18.26
CA GLY A 171 -6.67 6.81 19.43
C GLY A 171 -5.79 6.17 20.49
N THR A 172 -5.96 4.88 20.81
CA THR A 172 -5.14 4.19 21.82
C THR A 172 -4.38 2.98 21.29
N LEU A 173 -3.31 2.60 22.00
CA LEU A 173 -2.53 1.39 21.68
C LEU A 173 -3.33 0.11 21.93
N THR A 174 -4.20 0.09 22.95
CA THR A 174 -5.08 -1.05 23.24
C THR A 174 -6.03 -1.29 22.07
N GLU A 175 -6.73 -0.25 21.61
CA GLU A 175 -7.65 -0.39 20.48
C GLU A 175 -6.91 -0.70 19.17
N THR A 176 -5.69 -0.19 19.01
CA THR A 176 -4.81 -0.56 17.89
C THR A 176 -4.49 -2.06 17.91
N PHE A 177 -4.12 -2.60 19.07
CA PHE A 177 -3.86 -4.04 19.26
C PHE A 177 -5.11 -4.86 18.95
N GLU A 178 -6.28 -4.45 19.45
CA GLU A 178 -7.55 -5.14 19.20
C GLU A 178 -7.91 -5.18 17.72
N ALA A 179 -7.71 -4.09 16.97
CA ALA A 179 -7.93 -4.05 15.54
C ALA A 179 -6.97 -4.98 14.77
N VAL A 180 -5.69 -4.99 15.13
CA VAL A 180 -4.68 -5.87 14.53
C VAL A 180 -5.00 -7.35 14.81
N GLU A 181 -5.34 -7.69 16.05
CA GLU A 181 -5.69 -9.07 16.42
C GLU A 181 -6.98 -9.54 15.75
N MET A 182 -7.99 -8.67 15.64
CA MET A 182 -9.22 -8.97 14.91
C MET A 182 -8.93 -9.31 13.45
N ALA A 183 -8.11 -8.49 12.78
CA ALA A 183 -7.71 -8.72 11.39
C ALA A 183 -6.97 -10.07 11.25
N LYS A 184 -5.93 -10.29 12.07
CA LYS A 184 -5.12 -11.52 12.03
C LYS A 184 -5.96 -12.78 12.21
N ARG A 185 -6.86 -12.79 13.20
CA ARG A 185 -7.73 -13.96 13.47
C ARG A 185 -8.72 -14.23 12.34
N ALA A 186 -9.09 -13.21 11.58
CA ALA A 186 -9.91 -13.35 10.38
C ALA A 186 -9.11 -13.73 9.12
N GLY A 187 -7.79 -13.90 9.22
CA GLY A 187 -6.92 -14.15 8.06
C GLY A 187 -6.62 -12.90 7.24
N TYR A 188 -6.92 -11.72 7.76
CA TYR A 188 -6.58 -10.45 7.13
C TYR A 188 -5.17 -10.03 7.55
N THR A 189 -4.45 -9.40 6.63
CA THR A 189 -3.21 -8.70 6.98
C THR A 189 -3.51 -7.36 7.64
N ALA A 190 -2.63 -6.91 8.52
CA ALA A 190 -2.71 -5.60 9.17
C ALA A 190 -1.46 -4.79 8.85
N ILE A 191 -1.59 -3.72 8.07
CA ILE A 191 -0.45 -2.92 7.63
C ILE A 191 -0.35 -1.69 8.54
N VAL A 192 0.70 -1.63 9.36
CA VAL A 192 0.95 -0.46 10.20
C VAL A 192 1.38 0.70 9.30
N SER A 193 0.75 1.87 9.43
CA SER A 193 0.94 2.99 8.52
C SER A 193 1.31 4.29 9.23
N HIS A 194 2.10 5.10 8.52
CA HIS A 194 2.39 6.49 8.88
C HIS A 194 1.19 7.43 8.64
N ARG A 195 1.40 8.72 8.88
CA ARG A 195 0.50 9.81 8.44
C ARG A 195 1.17 10.75 7.44
N SER A 196 0.41 11.57 6.72
CA SER A 196 0.98 12.60 5.82
C SER A 196 1.82 13.61 6.61
N GLY A 197 1.31 14.10 7.75
CA GLY A 197 2.09 14.85 8.74
C GLY A 197 2.77 13.93 9.75
N GLU A 198 4.04 13.61 9.53
CA GLU A 198 4.86 12.79 10.45
C GLU A 198 5.84 13.62 11.28
N THR A 199 6.38 12.97 12.31
CA THR A 199 7.44 13.49 13.17
C THR A 199 8.68 12.60 13.12
N GLU A 200 9.69 12.90 13.92
CA GLU A 200 10.85 12.03 14.14
C GLU A 200 10.53 10.76 14.95
N ASP A 201 9.36 10.70 15.61
CA ASP A 201 8.93 9.53 16.38
C ASP A 201 8.94 8.29 15.48
N ALA A 202 9.53 7.19 15.93
CA ALA A 202 9.64 5.96 15.14
C ALA A 202 8.82 4.82 15.72
N PHE A 203 7.88 5.09 16.63
CA PHE A 203 7.16 4.07 17.40
C PHE A 203 6.48 3.01 16.54
N ILE A 204 5.96 3.38 15.37
CA ILE A 204 5.30 2.44 14.46
C ILE A 204 6.26 1.34 13.93
N ALA A 205 7.58 1.58 13.95
CA ALA A 205 8.59 0.56 13.64
C ALA A 205 8.69 -0.51 14.75
N ASP A 206 8.64 -0.10 16.01
CA ASP A 206 8.58 -1.03 17.14
C ASP A 206 7.22 -1.76 17.16
N LEU A 207 6.14 -1.05 16.84
CA LEU A 207 4.79 -1.61 16.80
C LEU A 207 4.65 -2.73 15.75
N VAL A 208 5.16 -2.53 14.52
CA VAL A 208 5.04 -3.55 13.46
C VAL A 208 5.77 -4.85 13.83
N VAL A 209 6.92 -4.74 14.52
CA VAL A 209 7.70 -5.90 14.98
C VAL A 209 7.06 -6.52 16.23
N GLY A 210 6.70 -5.71 17.23
CA GLY A 210 6.09 -6.17 18.47
C GLY A 210 4.73 -6.85 18.27
N LEU A 211 3.97 -6.40 17.28
CA LEU A 211 2.72 -7.05 16.87
C LEU A 211 2.95 -8.15 15.84
N GLY A 212 4.14 -8.29 15.25
CA GLY A 212 4.44 -9.27 14.21
C GLY A 212 3.49 -9.18 13.03
N THR A 213 3.18 -7.98 12.51
CA THR A 213 2.22 -7.85 11.40
C THR A 213 2.84 -8.12 10.03
N GLY A 214 4.17 -8.03 9.94
CA GLY A 214 4.96 -8.37 8.76
C GLY A 214 4.99 -7.30 7.65
N GLN A 215 4.18 -6.24 7.73
CA GLN A 215 4.07 -5.20 6.71
C GLN A 215 3.93 -3.80 7.31
N ILE A 216 4.61 -2.82 6.70
CA ILE A 216 4.59 -1.41 7.11
C ILE A 216 4.51 -0.48 5.89
N LYS A 217 3.69 0.57 5.98
CA LYS A 217 3.59 1.69 5.00
C LYS A 217 4.08 2.97 5.67
N THR A 218 5.38 3.29 5.54
CA THR A 218 5.98 4.44 6.26
C THR A 218 6.68 5.48 5.35
N GLY A 219 6.32 5.52 4.08
CA GLY A 219 6.75 6.57 3.13
C GLY A 219 7.98 6.20 2.30
N SER A 220 8.47 7.16 1.53
CA SER A 220 9.52 6.96 0.53
C SER A 220 10.93 6.94 1.15
N MET A 221 11.94 6.79 0.28
CA MET A 221 13.36 6.74 0.64
C MET A 221 14.00 8.13 0.77
N CYS A 222 13.25 9.12 1.25
CA CYS A 222 13.77 10.43 1.61
C CYS A 222 12.93 11.08 2.71
N ARG A 223 13.40 12.23 3.21
CA ARG A 223 12.88 12.98 4.37
C ARG A 223 13.03 12.24 5.71
N SER A 224 13.50 12.95 6.73
CA SER A 224 13.83 12.35 8.03
C SER A 224 12.63 11.81 8.79
N ASP A 225 11.45 12.41 8.59
CA ASP A 225 10.16 11.96 9.14
C ASP A 225 9.78 10.54 8.65
N ARG A 226 10.26 10.11 7.48
CA ARG A 226 10.11 8.75 6.94
C ARG A 226 11.30 7.86 7.32
N LEU A 227 12.51 8.36 7.04
CA LEU A 227 13.74 7.59 7.26
C LEU A 227 13.98 7.24 8.74
N ALA A 228 13.44 8.01 9.69
CA ALA A 228 13.49 7.69 11.12
C ALA A 228 12.94 6.28 11.41
N LYS A 229 11.81 5.90 10.79
CA LYS A 229 11.16 4.59 10.98
C LYS A 229 11.98 3.46 10.34
N TYR A 230 12.52 3.68 9.15
CA TYR A 230 13.41 2.69 8.51
C TYR A 230 14.71 2.49 9.28
N ASN A 231 15.32 3.56 9.78
CA ASN A 231 16.49 3.48 10.64
C ASN A 231 16.19 2.74 11.94
N GLN A 232 15.00 2.93 12.51
CA GLN A 232 14.57 2.17 13.69
C GLN A 232 14.40 0.69 13.38
N LEU A 233 13.81 0.31 12.24
CA LEU A 233 13.73 -1.08 11.81
C LEU A 233 15.12 -1.72 11.58
N LEU A 234 16.09 -0.97 11.07
CA LEU A 234 17.48 -1.44 10.97
C LEU A 234 18.09 -1.72 12.35
N ARG A 235 17.84 -0.85 13.34
CA ARG A 235 18.30 -1.06 14.72
C ARG A 235 17.61 -2.27 15.36
N ILE A 236 16.30 -2.42 15.16
CA ILE A 236 15.57 -3.57 15.68
C ILE A 236 16.11 -4.88 15.07
N GLU A 237 16.33 -4.91 13.76
CA GLU A 237 16.97 -6.06 13.08
C GLU A 237 18.36 -6.35 13.64
N GLU A 238 19.18 -5.32 13.89
CA GLU A 238 20.51 -5.47 14.49
C GLU A 238 20.44 -5.99 15.94
N ILE A 239 19.47 -5.53 16.74
CA ILE A 239 19.28 -5.97 18.13
C ILE A 239 18.82 -7.43 18.20
N LEU A 240 17.93 -7.83 17.29
CA LEU A 240 17.42 -9.21 17.24
C LEU A 240 18.46 -10.20 16.71
N ASP A 241 19.44 -9.72 15.93
CA ASP A 241 20.56 -10.50 15.38
C ASP A 241 20.09 -11.81 14.72
N GLU A 242 20.53 -12.98 15.20
CA GLU A 242 20.15 -14.28 14.66
C GLU A 242 18.65 -14.61 14.82
N SER A 243 17.94 -13.91 15.69
CA SER A 243 16.48 -14.06 15.89
C SER A 243 15.65 -13.18 14.96
N ALA A 244 16.28 -12.35 14.13
CA ALA A 244 15.57 -11.46 13.22
C ALA A 244 14.99 -12.25 12.02
N GLU A 245 13.67 -12.20 11.85
CA GLU A 245 12.99 -12.77 10.68
C GLU A 245 12.42 -11.69 9.77
N TYR A 246 12.72 -11.80 8.47
CA TYR A 246 12.11 -10.97 7.43
C TYR A 246 11.16 -11.83 6.61
N PRO A 247 9.83 -11.66 6.74
CA PRO A 247 8.86 -12.62 6.18
C PRO A 247 8.80 -12.64 4.65
N GLY A 248 9.27 -11.58 3.96
CA GLY A 248 9.22 -11.50 2.51
C GLY A 248 7.82 -11.78 1.96
N MET A 249 7.68 -12.74 1.03
CA MET A 249 6.39 -13.13 0.46
C MET A 249 5.43 -13.76 1.48
N SER A 250 5.95 -14.40 2.53
CA SER A 250 5.13 -14.99 3.60
C SER A 250 4.35 -13.95 4.42
N ALA A 251 4.70 -12.66 4.30
CA ALA A 251 3.93 -11.57 4.89
C ALA A 251 2.53 -11.44 4.28
N PHE A 252 2.30 -11.98 3.08
CA PHE A 252 1.06 -11.94 2.32
C PHE A 252 0.20 -13.20 2.52
N TYR A 253 0.05 -13.66 3.77
CA TYR A 253 -0.70 -14.87 4.11
C TYR A 253 -2.20 -14.79 3.80
N SER A 254 -2.73 -13.61 3.47
CA SER A 254 -4.14 -13.42 3.08
C SER A 254 -4.42 -13.77 1.61
N ILE A 255 -3.39 -14.07 0.82
CA ILE A 255 -3.51 -14.42 -0.61
C ILE A 255 -2.73 -15.71 -0.94
N ASN A 256 -3.12 -16.37 -2.02
CA ASN A 256 -2.47 -17.55 -2.58
C ASN A 256 -1.59 -17.13 -3.77
N ARG A 257 -0.28 -17.05 -3.55
CA ARG A 257 0.70 -16.75 -4.60
C ARG A 257 1.92 -17.62 -4.50
#